data_AF-A0A0R2SA08-F1
#
_entry.id   AF-A0A0R2SA08-F1
#
_cell.length_a   1.000
_cell.length_b   1.000
_cell.length_c   1.000
_cell.angle_alpha   90.00
_cell.angle_beta   90.00
_cell.angle_gamma   90.00
#
_symmetry.space_group_name_H-M   'P 1'
#
loop_
_entity.id
_entity.type
_entity.pdbx_description
1 polymer ?
#
loop_
_entity_poly.entity_id
_entity_poly.type
_entity_poly.pdbx_seq_one_letter_code
_entity_poly.pdbx_strand_id
1 'polypeptide(L)'
;MNASRHIATLTKTFLSLSLIVGIAACSAPEETPLVDDTAAIYNTTLTNQELMALIIEPASDILWDSGGWVLDASGYEELYPTTDAGWAYVRAQAAIVVEAGNMLALPGRAEDSDAWMIYSQGLSDAGLRAMNAAAAQDEEEFFQAGAQLYSVCSACHQAYNPDIVSRFAESD
;
A
#
# COMPACT_ATOMS: atom_id res chain seq x y z
N MET A 1 -44.22 73.86 -3.41
CA MET A 1 -44.16 74.48 -4.76
C MET A 1 -42.72 74.42 -5.26
N ASN A 2 -42.58 74.02 -6.52
CA ASN A 2 -41.37 73.93 -7.34
C ASN A 2 -40.22 74.86 -6.93
N ALA A 3 -38.98 74.37 -6.98
CA ALA A 3 -38.21 74.45 -8.22
C ALA A 3 -36.83 73.80 -8.04
N SER A 4 -36.57 72.78 -8.84
CA SER A 4 -35.25 72.23 -9.10
C SER A 4 -34.63 72.95 -10.29
N ARG A 5 -33.28 73.06 -10.25
CA ARG A 5 -32.31 73.30 -11.35
C ARG A 5 -31.56 74.62 -11.30
N HIS A 6 -30.31 74.55 -10.84
CA HIS A 6 -29.23 75.38 -11.36
C HIS A 6 -28.12 74.47 -11.88
N ILE A 7 -27.88 74.56 -13.18
CA ILE A 7 -26.71 74.02 -13.86
C ILE A 7 -25.61 75.07 -13.67
N ALA A 8 -24.49 74.68 -13.07
CA ALA A 8 -23.26 75.46 -13.07
C ALA A 8 -22.06 74.51 -13.13
N THR A 9 -21.41 74.50 -14.29
CA THR A 9 -20.06 73.98 -14.54
C THR A 9 -19.03 74.72 -13.71
N LEU A 10 -18.17 74.01 -12.97
CA LEU A 10 -16.98 74.59 -12.35
C LEU A 10 -15.78 73.62 -12.37
N THR A 11 -14.85 73.96 -13.25
CA THR A 11 -13.39 74.07 -13.04
C THR A 11 -12.59 72.89 -12.45
N LYS A 12 -11.72 72.37 -13.33
CA LYS A 12 -10.45 71.64 -13.14
C LYS A 12 -9.84 71.63 -11.73
N THR A 13 -9.55 70.42 -11.24
CA THR A 13 -8.44 70.14 -10.32
C THR A 13 -7.85 68.76 -10.65
N PHE A 14 -6.56 68.77 -11.00
CA PHE A 14 -5.73 67.57 -11.14
C PHE A 14 -5.58 66.91 -9.76
N LEU A 15 -5.91 65.63 -9.63
CA LEU A 15 -5.37 64.79 -8.58
C LEU A 15 -5.19 63.36 -9.10
N SER A 16 -3.92 63.03 -9.35
CA SER A 16 -3.43 61.70 -9.65
C SER A 16 -3.72 60.76 -8.47
N LEU A 17 -4.28 59.59 -8.75
CA LEU A 17 -4.18 58.43 -7.86
C LEU A 17 -4.12 57.16 -8.70
N SER A 18 -2.93 56.86 -9.22
CA SER A 18 -2.58 55.54 -9.74
C SER A 18 -2.57 54.56 -8.56
N LEU A 19 -3.60 53.71 -8.50
CA LEU A 19 -3.69 52.60 -7.57
C LEU A 19 -2.71 51.51 -8.02
N ILE A 20 -1.48 51.53 -7.48
CA ILE A 20 -0.53 50.44 -7.63
C ILE A 20 -0.99 49.31 -6.72
N VAL A 21 -1.63 48.30 -7.32
CA VAL A 21 -1.91 47.01 -6.70
C VAL A 21 -0.57 46.32 -6.45
N GLY A 22 -0.12 46.30 -5.20
CA GLY A 22 1.04 45.52 -4.79
C GLY A 22 0.66 44.03 -4.81
N ILE A 23 1.07 43.32 -5.85
CA ILE A 23 1.07 41.86 -5.87
C ILE A 23 2.18 41.44 -4.90
N ALA A 24 1.81 41.09 -3.67
CA ALA A 24 2.66 40.34 -2.78
C ALA A 24 2.86 38.96 -3.39
N ALA A 25 3.88 38.82 -4.23
CA ALA A 25 4.41 37.52 -4.63
C ALA A 25 5.05 36.89 -3.38
N CYS A 26 4.26 36.12 -2.65
CA CYS A 26 4.78 35.18 -1.68
C CYS A 26 5.56 34.11 -2.46
N SER A 27 6.87 34.33 -2.61
CA SER A 27 7.81 33.25 -2.93
C SER A 27 7.73 32.26 -1.77
N ALA A 28 7.08 31.11 -2.02
CA ALA A 28 7.21 29.95 -1.17
C ALA A 28 8.69 29.60 -1.07
N PRO A 29 9.23 29.28 0.12
CA PRO A 29 10.57 28.74 0.23
C PRO A 29 10.66 27.50 -0.65
N GLU A 30 11.69 27.44 -1.49
CA GLU A 30 12.00 26.25 -2.27
C GLU A 30 12.38 25.14 -1.28
N GLU A 31 11.49 24.16 -1.12
CA GLU A 31 11.76 22.96 -0.33
C GLU A 31 12.94 22.25 -0.99
N THR A 32 14.11 22.35 -0.34
CA THR A 32 15.26 21.55 -0.72
C THR A 32 14.87 20.09 -0.53
N PRO A 33 14.92 19.22 -1.56
CA PRO A 33 14.60 17.82 -1.38
C PRO A 33 15.53 17.26 -0.31
N LEU A 34 14.97 16.81 0.80
CA LEU A 34 15.72 16.06 1.79
C LEU A 34 16.16 14.78 1.08
N VAL A 35 17.46 14.66 0.82
CA VAL A 35 18.05 13.37 0.45
C VAL A 35 17.83 12.46 1.65
N ASP A 36 17.01 11.43 1.47
CA ASP A 36 16.73 10.46 2.52
C ASP A 36 17.96 9.57 2.72
N ASP A 37 18.85 10.00 3.62
CA ASP A 37 20.04 9.26 4.01
C ASP A 37 19.71 7.92 4.71
N THR A 38 18.43 7.62 5.02
CA THR A 38 18.05 6.33 5.61
C THR A 38 18.02 5.18 4.61
N ALA A 39 17.90 5.46 3.30
CA ALA A 39 18.09 4.47 2.25
C ALA A 39 19.50 3.86 2.27
N ALA A 40 20.50 4.58 2.80
CA ALA A 40 21.87 4.09 2.92
C ALA A 40 22.10 3.09 4.07
N ILE A 41 21.12 2.89 4.97
CA ILE A 41 21.27 2.03 6.16
C ILE A 41 20.79 0.60 5.89
N TYR A 42 19.81 0.41 5.00
CA TYR A 42 19.22 -0.89 4.72
C TYR A 42 19.90 -1.59 3.53
N ASN A 43 20.18 -2.89 3.65
CA ASN A 43 20.63 -3.68 2.52
C ASN A 43 19.43 -4.11 1.66
N THR A 44 19.17 -3.35 0.60
CA THR A 44 18.09 -3.60 -0.36
C THR A 44 18.62 -4.18 -1.69
N THR A 45 19.73 -4.92 -1.67
CA THR A 45 20.38 -5.46 -2.89
C THR A 45 19.44 -6.35 -3.73
N LEU A 46 18.56 -7.13 -3.09
CA LEU A 46 17.52 -7.86 -3.82
C LEU A 46 16.49 -6.89 -4.39
N THR A 47 16.13 -7.04 -5.65
CA THR A 47 15.01 -6.30 -6.25
C THR A 47 13.68 -6.64 -5.57
N ASN A 48 12.63 -5.82 -5.79
CA ASN A 48 11.29 -6.15 -5.32
C ASN A 48 10.79 -7.48 -5.93
N GLN A 49 11.14 -7.76 -7.18
CA GLN A 49 10.80 -9.03 -7.85
C GLN A 49 11.47 -10.23 -7.16
N GLU A 50 12.75 -10.11 -6.80
CA GLU A 50 13.45 -11.17 -6.07
C GLU A 50 12.93 -11.32 -4.64
N LEU A 51 12.60 -10.22 -3.94
CA LEU A 51 11.95 -10.27 -2.64
C LEU A 51 10.60 -11.00 -2.71
N MET A 52 9.79 -10.69 -3.73
CA MET A 52 8.52 -11.37 -3.97
C MET A 52 8.74 -12.87 -4.23
N ALA A 53 9.56 -13.23 -5.22
CA ALA A 53 9.71 -14.61 -5.67
C ALA A 53 10.48 -15.52 -4.69
N LEU A 54 11.43 -14.97 -3.92
CA LEU A 54 12.32 -15.78 -3.06
C LEU A 54 11.90 -15.81 -1.60
N ILE A 55 11.04 -14.88 -1.16
CA ILE A 55 10.67 -14.74 0.25
C ILE A 55 9.16 -14.74 0.43
N ILE A 56 8.44 -13.81 -0.23
CA ILE A 56 7.01 -13.61 0.01
C ILE A 56 6.17 -14.76 -0.57
N GLU A 57 6.40 -15.10 -1.83
CA GLU A 57 5.69 -16.17 -2.55
C GLU A 57 5.85 -17.53 -1.84
N PRO A 58 7.07 -18.06 -1.59
CA PRO A 58 7.20 -19.38 -0.96
C PRO A 58 6.63 -19.43 0.47
N ALA A 59 6.73 -18.34 1.24
CA ALA A 59 6.13 -18.28 2.57
C ALA A 59 4.59 -18.29 2.49
N SER A 60 4.02 -17.54 1.53
CA SER A 60 2.57 -17.46 1.32
C SER A 60 1.99 -18.78 0.79
N ASP A 61 2.70 -19.43 -0.14
CA ASP A 61 2.33 -20.74 -0.68
C ASP A 61 2.22 -21.77 0.43
N ILE A 62 3.17 -21.80 1.37
CA ILE A 62 3.09 -22.73 2.51
C ILE A 62 1.84 -22.45 3.37
N LEU A 63 1.41 -21.20 3.52
CA LEU A 63 0.17 -20.89 4.24
C LEU A 63 -1.06 -21.43 3.50
N TRP A 64 -1.14 -21.25 2.18
CA TRP A 64 -2.26 -21.75 1.38
C TRP A 64 -2.26 -23.28 1.26
N ASP A 65 -1.09 -23.90 1.13
CA ASP A 65 -0.92 -25.37 1.12
C ASP A 65 -1.20 -26.01 2.48
N SER A 66 -1.36 -25.21 3.54
CA SER A 66 -1.65 -25.67 4.90
C SER A 66 -3.01 -25.21 5.43
N GLY A 67 -3.90 -24.76 4.54
CA GLY A 67 -5.20 -24.21 4.92
C GLY A 67 -6.33 -24.63 3.96
N GLY A 68 -7.49 -24.94 4.52
CA GLY A 68 -8.68 -25.29 3.75
C GLY A 68 -8.69 -26.74 3.26
N TRP A 69 -9.33 -26.95 2.10
CA TRP A 69 -9.56 -28.27 1.52
C TRP A 69 -9.36 -28.25 0.01
N VAL A 70 -8.91 -29.38 -0.53
CA VAL A 70 -8.90 -29.64 -1.96
C VAL A 70 -9.88 -30.75 -2.30
N LEU A 71 -10.55 -30.62 -3.44
CA LEU A 71 -11.43 -31.66 -3.98
C LEU A 71 -10.70 -32.36 -5.12
N ASP A 72 -10.44 -33.66 -4.95
CA ASP A 72 -9.79 -34.49 -5.96
C ASP A 72 -10.69 -35.67 -6.38
N ALA A 73 -10.14 -36.62 -7.14
CA ALA A 73 -10.87 -37.83 -7.56
C ALA A 73 -11.22 -38.76 -6.39
N SER A 74 -10.58 -38.58 -5.24
CA SER A 74 -10.67 -39.40 -4.03
C SER A 74 -11.65 -38.82 -3.00
N GLY A 75 -11.93 -37.50 -3.06
CA GLY A 75 -12.87 -36.79 -2.19
C GLY A 75 -12.33 -35.44 -1.73
N TYR A 76 -12.79 -34.96 -0.57
CA TYR A 76 -12.20 -33.79 0.08
C TYR A 76 -10.97 -34.22 0.89
N GLU A 77 -9.83 -33.59 0.64
CA GLU A 77 -8.63 -33.67 1.46
C GLU A 77 -8.47 -32.37 2.24
N GLU A 78 -8.28 -32.48 3.55
CA GLU A 78 -8.03 -31.37 4.46
C GLU A 78 -6.53 -31.08 4.55
N LEU A 79 -6.17 -29.80 4.43
CA LEU A 79 -4.78 -29.37 4.33
C LEU A 79 -4.16 -28.92 5.67
N TYR A 80 -4.98 -28.76 6.72
CA TYR A 80 -4.49 -28.22 7.98
C TYR A 80 -3.42 -29.10 8.64
N PRO A 81 -2.42 -28.52 9.32
CA PRO A 81 -1.47 -29.30 10.09
C PRO A 81 -2.16 -30.12 11.17
N THR A 82 -1.80 -31.40 11.28
CA THR A 82 -2.35 -32.30 12.32
C THR A 82 -1.41 -32.51 13.51
N THR A 83 -0.28 -31.80 13.51
CA THR A 83 0.75 -31.92 14.55
C THR A 83 1.20 -30.56 15.03
N ASP A 84 1.60 -30.47 16.31
CA ASP A 84 2.16 -29.24 16.89
C ASP A 84 3.39 -28.75 16.11
N ALA A 85 4.20 -29.65 15.57
CA ALA A 85 5.35 -29.31 14.76
C ALA A 85 4.94 -28.68 13.42
N GLY A 86 3.88 -29.19 12.79
CA GLY A 86 3.32 -28.62 11.57
C GLY A 86 2.74 -27.22 11.83
N TRP A 87 1.98 -27.05 12.90
CA TRP A 87 1.46 -25.73 13.32
C TRP A 87 2.59 -24.73 13.63
N ALA A 88 3.64 -25.17 14.32
CA ALA A 88 4.81 -24.34 14.57
C ALA A 88 5.54 -23.94 13.27
N TYR A 89 5.59 -24.84 12.28
CA TYR A 89 6.21 -24.57 10.99
C TYR A 89 5.43 -23.51 10.20
N VAL A 90 4.11 -23.65 10.05
CA VAL A 90 3.30 -22.67 9.31
C VAL A 90 3.24 -21.32 10.03
N ARG A 91 3.25 -21.32 11.37
CA ARG A 91 3.42 -20.09 12.17
C ARG A 91 4.74 -19.37 11.83
N ALA A 92 5.83 -20.11 11.65
CA ALA A 92 7.11 -19.50 11.26
C ALA A 92 7.06 -18.91 9.84
N GLN A 93 6.35 -19.54 8.90
CA GLN A 93 6.15 -18.97 7.56
C GLN A 93 5.29 -17.70 7.60
N ALA A 94 4.24 -17.69 8.42
CA ALA A 94 3.42 -16.50 8.60
C ALA A 94 4.24 -15.32 9.17
N ALA A 95 5.20 -15.58 10.06
CA ALA A 95 6.12 -14.56 10.55
C ALA A 95 7.03 -13.97 9.45
N ILE A 96 7.40 -14.78 8.44
CA ILE A 96 8.11 -14.27 7.26
C ILE A 96 7.22 -13.29 6.50
N VAL A 97 5.94 -13.63 6.28
CA VAL A 97 4.98 -12.74 5.62
C VAL A 97 4.81 -11.42 6.39
N VAL A 98 4.75 -11.49 7.74
CA VAL A 98 4.71 -10.29 8.61
C VAL A 98 5.87 -9.35 8.32
N GLU A 99 7.10 -9.86 8.37
CA GLU A 99 8.27 -9.01 8.19
C GLU A 99 8.50 -8.61 6.73
N ALA A 100 8.05 -9.41 5.77
CA ALA A 100 8.20 -9.09 4.36
C ALA A 100 7.36 -7.89 3.92
N GLY A 101 6.20 -7.65 4.55
CA GLY A 101 5.46 -6.39 4.39
C GLY A 101 6.28 -5.18 4.83
N ASN A 102 7.00 -5.29 5.95
CA ASN A 102 7.93 -4.24 6.39
C ASN A 102 9.09 -4.04 5.41
N MET A 103 9.62 -5.13 4.84
CA MET A 103 10.68 -5.07 3.83
C MET A 103 10.24 -4.29 2.59
N LEU A 104 9.02 -4.52 2.09
CA LEU A 104 8.48 -3.77 0.95
C LEU A 104 8.36 -2.26 1.23
N ALA A 105 8.11 -1.89 2.48
CA ALA A 105 7.99 -0.50 2.93
C ALA A 105 9.33 0.22 3.17
N LEU A 106 10.48 -0.47 3.02
CA LEU A 106 11.78 0.15 3.27
C LEU A 106 12.12 1.25 2.24
N PRO A 107 12.87 2.29 2.65
CA PRO A 107 13.47 3.24 1.71
C PRO A 107 14.28 2.52 0.63
N GLY A 108 14.07 2.91 -0.64
CA GLY A 108 14.68 2.27 -1.81
C GLY A 108 13.97 1.00 -2.32
N ARG A 109 12.88 0.58 -1.67
CA ARG A 109 11.97 -0.46 -2.16
C ARG A 109 10.56 0.06 -2.44
N ALA A 110 10.08 0.99 -1.61
CA ALA A 110 8.75 1.55 -1.81
C ALA A 110 8.63 2.29 -3.14
N GLU A 111 7.62 1.93 -3.94
CA GLU A 111 7.34 2.59 -5.23
C GLU A 111 6.70 3.98 -5.03
N ASP A 112 5.93 4.13 -3.95
CA ASP A 112 5.40 5.42 -3.48
C ASP A 112 5.15 5.40 -1.96
N SER A 113 4.74 6.55 -1.42
CA SER A 113 4.42 6.76 -0.01
C SER A 113 2.93 6.70 0.31
N ASP A 114 2.11 6.11 -0.56
CA ASP A 114 0.64 6.09 -0.46
C ASP A 114 0.11 4.65 -0.51
N ALA A 115 -0.44 4.22 -1.65
CA ALA A 115 -1.06 2.90 -1.79
C ALA A 115 -0.05 1.76 -1.57
N TRP A 116 1.22 1.93 -1.92
CA TRP A 116 2.26 0.93 -1.69
C TRP A 116 2.44 0.65 -0.20
N MET A 117 2.44 1.71 0.62
CA MET A 117 2.58 1.60 2.07
C MET A 117 1.36 0.93 2.70
N ILE A 118 0.17 1.24 2.19
CA ILE A 118 -1.10 0.62 2.64
C ILE A 118 -1.07 -0.88 2.36
N TYR A 119 -0.68 -1.31 1.16
CA TYR A 119 -0.62 -2.74 0.83
C TYR A 119 0.51 -3.46 1.56
N SER A 120 1.66 -2.82 1.74
CA SER A 120 2.78 -3.35 2.51
C SER A 120 2.38 -3.61 3.97
N GLN A 121 1.67 -2.67 4.59
CA GLN A 121 1.10 -2.87 5.93
C GLN A 121 0.01 -3.95 5.93
N GLY A 122 -0.87 -3.96 4.93
CA GLY A 122 -1.91 -4.98 4.80
C GLY A 122 -1.34 -6.40 4.70
N LEU A 123 -0.17 -6.55 4.06
CA LEU A 123 0.56 -7.82 3.99
C LEU A 123 1.05 -8.24 5.38
N SER A 124 1.66 -7.30 6.11
CA SER A 124 2.12 -7.54 7.49
C SER A 124 0.95 -7.95 8.41
N ASP A 125 -0.19 -7.26 8.29
CA ASP A 125 -1.38 -7.50 9.11
C ASP A 125 -2.02 -8.87 8.81
N ALA A 126 -2.12 -9.25 7.52
CA ALA A 126 -2.62 -10.57 7.12
C ALA A 126 -1.71 -11.69 7.61
N GLY A 127 -0.38 -11.52 7.48
CA GLY A 127 0.61 -12.44 8.04
C GLY A 127 0.48 -12.57 9.56
N LEU A 128 0.21 -11.47 10.27
CA LEU A 128 0.07 -11.49 11.73
C LEU A 128 -1.18 -12.25 12.16
N ARG A 129 -2.29 -12.11 11.43
CA ARG A 129 -3.50 -12.92 11.64
C ARG A 129 -3.21 -14.40 11.43
N ALA A 130 -2.59 -14.78 10.33
CA ALA A 130 -2.23 -16.18 10.05
C ALA A 130 -1.27 -16.74 11.13
N MET A 131 -0.30 -15.95 11.58
CA MET A 131 0.65 -16.34 12.63
C MET A 131 -0.06 -16.60 13.96
N ASN A 132 -1.02 -15.74 14.34
CA ASN A 132 -1.79 -15.90 15.56
C ASN A 132 -2.78 -17.08 15.48
N ALA A 133 -3.44 -17.26 14.33
CA ALA A 133 -4.32 -18.40 14.07
C ALA A 133 -3.55 -19.72 14.16
N ALA A 134 -2.36 -19.80 13.53
CA ALA A 134 -1.51 -20.97 13.61
C ALA A 134 -1.02 -21.26 15.05
N ALA A 135 -0.73 -20.21 15.83
CA ALA A 135 -0.36 -20.36 17.23
C ALA A 135 -1.52 -20.90 18.10
N ALA A 136 -2.76 -20.56 17.73
CA ALA A 136 -3.97 -21.03 18.38
C ALA A 136 -4.51 -22.35 17.80
N GLN A 137 -3.94 -22.83 16.68
CA GLN A 137 -4.47 -23.94 15.87
C GLN A 137 -5.93 -23.70 15.46
N ASP A 138 -6.26 -22.45 15.12
CA ASP A 138 -7.60 -22.03 14.68
C ASP A 138 -7.70 -22.15 13.15
N GLU A 139 -8.24 -23.26 12.68
CA GLU A 139 -8.36 -23.60 11.26
C GLU A 139 -9.18 -22.58 10.46
N GLU A 140 -10.32 -22.15 11.01
CA GLU A 140 -11.20 -21.19 10.34
C GLU A 140 -10.51 -19.83 10.21
N GLU A 141 -9.96 -19.29 11.29
CA GLU A 141 -9.26 -18.01 11.22
C GLU A 141 -8.00 -18.10 10.35
N PHE A 142 -7.31 -19.25 10.33
CA PHE A 142 -6.17 -19.46 9.45
C PHE A 142 -6.58 -19.41 7.96
N PHE A 143 -7.69 -20.05 7.61
CA PHE A 143 -8.26 -19.97 6.26
C PHE A 143 -8.69 -18.54 5.89
N GLN A 144 -9.35 -17.83 6.79
CA GLN A 144 -9.76 -16.44 6.56
C GLN A 144 -8.57 -15.49 6.43
N ALA A 145 -7.49 -15.72 7.19
CA ALA A 145 -6.25 -14.97 7.04
C ALA A 145 -5.61 -15.22 5.66
N GLY A 146 -5.64 -16.46 5.16
CA GLY A 146 -5.21 -16.80 3.80
C GLY A 146 -6.02 -16.08 2.71
N ALA A 147 -7.33 -15.93 2.89
CA ALA A 147 -8.19 -15.18 1.97
C ALA A 147 -7.91 -13.66 2.01
N GLN A 148 -7.63 -13.10 3.19
CA GLN A 148 -7.20 -11.71 3.29
C GLN A 148 -5.85 -11.50 2.60
N LEU A 149 -4.89 -12.40 2.82
CA LEU A 149 -3.58 -12.36 2.18
C LEU A 149 -3.73 -12.31 0.65
N TYR A 150 -4.52 -13.20 0.07
CA TYR A 150 -4.83 -13.20 -1.37
C TYR A 150 -5.41 -11.85 -1.85
N SER A 151 -6.33 -11.27 -1.06
CA SER A 151 -6.97 -10.00 -1.40
C SER A 151 -5.96 -8.84 -1.43
N VAL A 152 -5.03 -8.81 -0.47
CA VAL A 152 -3.94 -7.81 -0.42
C VAL A 152 -3.01 -7.99 -1.63
N CYS A 153 -2.56 -9.22 -1.90
CA CYS A 153 -1.70 -9.53 -3.04
C CYS A 153 -2.34 -9.09 -4.36
N SER A 154 -3.62 -9.42 -4.56
CA SER A 154 -4.36 -9.08 -5.77
C SER A 154 -4.50 -7.57 -5.97
N ALA A 155 -4.84 -6.84 -4.90
CA ALA A 155 -4.99 -5.39 -4.96
C ALA A 155 -3.65 -4.67 -5.23
N CYS A 156 -2.57 -5.09 -4.57
CA CYS A 156 -1.24 -4.55 -4.79
C CYS A 156 -0.75 -4.81 -6.22
N HIS A 157 -0.86 -6.05 -6.70
CA HIS A 157 -0.47 -6.39 -8.07
C HIS A 157 -1.32 -5.67 -9.09
N GLN A 158 -2.62 -5.49 -8.87
CA GLN A 158 -3.44 -4.68 -9.78
C GLN A 158 -2.95 -3.23 -9.90
N ALA A 159 -2.44 -2.65 -8.81
CA ALA A 159 -1.94 -1.28 -8.79
C ALA A 159 -0.53 -1.13 -9.40
N TYR A 160 0.39 -2.07 -9.14
CA TYR A 160 1.82 -1.92 -9.45
C TYR A 160 2.37 -2.94 -10.47
N ASN A 161 1.67 -4.04 -10.71
CA ASN A 161 2.07 -5.07 -11.68
C ASN A 161 0.84 -5.79 -12.28
N PRO A 162 0.01 -5.10 -13.07
CA PRO A 162 -1.28 -5.61 -13.52
C PRO A 162 -1.16 -6.86 -14.41
N ASP A 163 -0.01 -7.07 -15.05
CA ASP A 163 0.25 -8.25 -15.88
C ASP A 163 0.20 -9.55 -15.06
N ILE A 164 0.55 -9.50 -13.75
CA ILE A 164 0.46 -10.68 -12.87
C ILE A 164 -0.99 -11.13 -12.66
N VAL A 165 -1.92 -10.18 -12.56
CA VAL A 165 -3.35 -10.51 -12.33
C VAL A 165 -4.09 -10.82 -13.63
N SER A 166 -3.59 -10.36 -14.78
CA SER A 166 -4.19 -10.59 -16.09
C SER A 166 -3.62 -11.78 -16.86
N ARG A 167 -2.55 -12.44 -16.35
CA ARG A 167 -1.83 -13.53 -17.05
C ARG A 167 -2.68 -14.72 -17.51
N PHE A 168 -3.88 -14.89 -16.97
CA PHE A 168 -4.82 -15.96 -17.33
C PHE A 168 -6.04 -15.46 -18.13
N ALA A 169 -6.15 -14.16 -18.39
CA ALA A 169 -7.25 -13.58 -19.15
C ALA A 169 -7.04 -13.67 -20.68
N GLU A 170 -5.81 -13.95 -21.14
CA GLU A 170 -5.45 -14.02 -22.56
C GLU A 170 -5.41 -15.45 -23.13
N SER A 171 -5.77 -16.47 -22.33
CA SER A 171 -5.72 -17.89 -22.77
C SER A 171 -7.04 -18.45 -23.34
N ASP A 172 -8.02 -17.59 -23.64
CA ASP A 172 -9.31 -17.96 -24.25
C ASP A 172 -9.36 -17.71 -25.76
#